data_AF-A0A2M7K4F3-F1
#
_entry.id   AF-A0A2M7K4F3-F1
#
_cell.length_a   1.000
_cell.length_b   1.000
_cell.length_c   1.000
_cell.angle_alpha   90.00
_cell.angle_beta   90.00
_cell.angle_gamma   90.00
#
_symmetry.space_group_name_H-M   'P 1'
#
loop_
_entity.id
_entity.type
_entity.pdbx_description
1 polymer ?
#
loop_
_entity_poly.entity_id
_entity_poly.type
_entity_poly.pdbx_seq_one_letter_code
_entity_poly.pdbx_strand_id
1 'polypeptide(L)'
;MRYIVFLIIVFSSIKLFGQPGFIENKGQWNSNALFKTDIPNGALYLEKDGLTYNFIKGEDIKHSHAHHGEKNNLDNNRLVHLHCYKVKFGNTSLEKIQPVDVYSDYTNYFIGNDPKKWVSKALKYNAVHYKNLYDNIDFQIYFNKSQNLQYDFLVKPGGNTDDIRLTYEGQDDLYVDTDGSLIVKTSINKVTELKPFAYQEINGEQVKIPCKFLIRNGNVAFQFATDYNHNEPLIIDPTLVFSTYTGATTDN
;
A
#
# COMPACT_ATOMS: atom_id res chain seq x y z
N MET A 1 -1.75 -12.57 -63.47
CA MET A 1 -1.53 -11.66 -62.31
C MET A 1 -1.61 -12.50 -61.05
N ARG A 2 -0.50 -12.65 -60.32
CA ARG A 2 -0.40 -13.39 -59.05
C ARG A 2 -0.33 -12.33 -57.93
N TYR A 3 -1.34 -12.27 -57.06
CA TYR A 3 -1.32 -11.38 -55.91
C TYR A 3 -0.52 -12.03 -54.77
N ILE A 4 0.52 -11.35 -54.31
CA ILE A 4 1.28 -11.68 -53.11
C ILE A 4 0.56 -11.01 -51.93
N VAL A 5 0.07 -11.82 -50.99
CA VAL A 5 -0.50 -11.33 -49.71
C VAL A 5 0.66 -11.18 -48.73
N PHE A 6 0.92 -9.95 -48.31
CA PHE A 6 1.88 -9.64 -47.25
C PHE A 6 1.18 -9.80 -45.90
N LEU A 7 1.53 -10.84 -45.15
CA LEU A 7 1.08 -11.03 -43.77
C LEU A 7 1.94 -10.15 -42.85
N ILE A 8 1.41 -9.01 -42.42
CA ILE A 8 2.06 -8.15 -41.43
C ILE A 8 1.84 -8.78 -40.05
N ILE A 9 2.87 -9.45 -39.52
CA ILE A 9 2.93 -9.89 -38.13
C ILE A 9 3.29 -8.67 -37.29
N VAL A 10 2.29 -8.07 -36.64
CA VAL A 10 2.49 -7.01 -35.65
C VAL A 10 3.01 -7.67 -34.37
N PHE A 11 4.32 -7.58 -34.13
CA PHE A 11 4.88 -7.84 -32.80
C PHE A 11 4.47 -6.69 -31.89
N SER A 12 3.34 -6.86 -31.19
CA SER A 12 3.06 -6.05 -30.01
C SER A 12 4.08 -6.43 -28.94
N SER A 13 5.00 -5.52 -28.64
CA SER A 13 5.86 -5.66 -27.47
C SER A 13 4.97 -5.48 -26.25
N ILE A 14 4.54 -6.60 -25.66
CA ILE A 14 3.99 -6.58 -24.31
C ILE A 14 5.14 -6.11 -23.42
N LYS A 15 5.10 -4.84 -23.00
CA LYS A 15 5.92 -4.38 -21.88
C LYS A 15 5.45 -5.18 -20.68
N LEU A 16 6.23 -6.19 -20.29
CA LEU A 16 6.05 -6.87 -19.01
C LEU A 16 6.47 -5.84 -17.95
N PHE A 17 5.52 -5.04 -17.47
CA PHE A 17 5.73 -4.27 -16.25
C PHE A 17 5.95 -5.27 -15.12
N GLY A 18 7.01 -5.08 -14.33
CA GLY A 18 7.25 -5.92 -13.15
C GLY A 18 6.05 -5.84 -12.23
N GLN A 19 5.55 -6.98 -11.77
CA GLN A 19 4.41 -7.01 -10.84
C GLN A 19 4.79 -6.23 -9.57
N PRO A 20 3.93 -5.32 -9.08
CA PRO A 20 4.16 -4.67 -7.80
C PRO A 20 4.24 -5.73 -6.69
N GLY A 21 4.97 -5.42 -5.63
CA GLY A 21 5.17 -6.35 -4.55
C GLY A 21 5.95 -5.74 -3.41
N PHE A 22 5.98 -6.46 -2.29
CA PHE A 22 6.70 -6.08 -1.09
C PHE A 22 8.12 -6.63 -1.16
N ILE A 23 9.09 -5.75 -1.30
CA ILE A 23 10.50 -6.11 -1.30
C ILE A 23 11.00 -6.12 0.14
N GLU A 24 11.65 -7.21 0.56
CA GLU A 24 12.21 -7.33 1.89
C GLU A 24 13.35 -6.33 2.14
N ASN A 25 13.44 -5.81 3.37
CA ASN A 25 14.58 -5.01 3.80
C ASN A 25 15.70 -5.91 4.32
N LYS A 26 16.83 -5.93 3.59
CA LYS A 26 18.08 -6.59 3.99
C LYS A 26 19.15 -5.59 4.44
N GLY A 27 18.72 -4.36 4.77
CA GLY A 27 19.58 -3.26 5.20
C GLY A 27 19.73 -2.13 4.18
N GLN A 28 19.07 -2.20 3.02
CA GLN A 28 19.12 -1.13 2.02
C GLN A 28 18.29 0.11 2.40
N TRP A 29 17.40 0.01 3.39
CA TRP A 29 16.59 1.12 3.93
C TRP A 29 16.72 1.21 5.45
N ASN A 30 16.04 2.20 6.05
CA ASN A 30 15.96 2.37 7.50
C ASN A 30 15.56 1.05 8.20
N SER A 31 16.19 0.75 9.33
CA SER A 31 16.01 -0.51 10.08
C SER A 31 14.59 -0.73 10.62
N ASN A 32 13.77 0.31 10.70
CA ASN A 32 12.37 0.19 11.12
C ASN A 32 11.50 -0.46 10.03
N ALA A 33 11.87 -0.31 8.76
CA ALA A 33 11.17 -0.94 7.64
C ALA A 33 11.52 -2.42 7.53
N LEU A 34 10.52 -3.27 7.42
CA LEU A 34 10.64 -4.70 7.14
C LEU A 34 10.48 -4.99 5.65
N PHE A 35 9.51 -4.30 5.02
CA PHE A 35 9.27 -4.38 3.59
C PHE A 35 8.97 -3.00 3.02
N LYS A 36 9.15 -2.85 1.72
CA LYS A 36 8.75 -1.65 0.96
C LYS A 36 7.99 -2.08 -0.29
N THR A 37 6.98 -1.32 -0.66
CA THR A 37 6.43 -1.35 -2.01
C THR A 37 6.34 0.07 -2.58
N ASP A 38 6.43 0.18 -3.90
CA ASP A 38 6.22 1.45 -4.59
C ASP A 38 4.72 1.70 -4.75
N ILE A 39 4.31 2.94 -4.50
CA ILE A 39 2.93 3.42 -4.67
C ILE A 39 2.98 4.67 -5.56
N PRO A 40 1.85 5.11 -6.16
CA PRO A 40 1.85 6.31 -6.98
C PRO A 40 2.45 7.51 -6.24
N ASN A 41 3.43 8.16 -6.88
CA ASN A 41 4.18 9.30 -6.33
C ASN A 41 4.86 9.04 -4.98
N GLY A 42 5.22 7.81 -4.65
CA GLY A 42 5.75 7.51 -3.32
C GLY A 42 6.14 6.07 -3.05
N ALA A 43 6.25 5.76 -1.76
CA ALA A 43 6.49 4.42 -1.28
C ALA A 43 5.71 4.15 0.01
N LEU A 44 5.33 2.90 0.20
CA LEU A 44 4.79 2.37 1.44
C LEU A 44 5.83 1.45 2.09
N TYR A 45 6.11 1.69 3.37
CA TYR A 45 6.97 0.87 4.22
C TYR A 45 6.14 0.13 5.27
N LEU A 46 6.39 -1.16 5.38
CA LEU A 46 5.75 -2.04 6.35
C LEU A 46 6.69 -2.18 7.53
N GLU A 47 6.22 -1.82 8.73
CA GLU A 47 6.99 -1.85 9.98
C GLU A 47 6.34 -2.82 10.96
N LYS A 48 6.96 -3.05 12.13
CA LYS A 48 6.38 -3.93 13.16
C LYS A 48 5.11 -3.33 13.79
N ASP A 49 5.12 -2.02 13.99
CA ASP A 49 4.12 -1.27 14.75
C ASP A 49 3.26 -0.35 13.85
N GLY A 50 3.36 -0.49 12.53
CA GLY A 50 2.59 0.34 11.62
C GLY A 50 3.02 0.30 10.16
N LEU A 51 2.47 1.25 9.42
CA LEU A 51 2.69 1.50 8.00
C LEU A 51 3.16 2.94 7.81
N THR A 52 4.26 3.15 7.11
CA THR A 52 4.76 4.49 6.82
C THR A 52 4.60 4.79 5.33
N TYR A 53 3.85 5.85 5.03
CA TYR A 53 3.63 6.35 3.68
C TYR A 53 4.53 7.55 3.44
N ASN A 54 5.30 7.53 2.35
CA ASN A 54 6.10 8.66 1.91
C ASN A 54 5.67 9.06 0.50
N PHE A 55 5.34 10.33 0.31
CA PHE A 55 4.94 10.88 -0.97
C PHE A 55 5.87 12.01 -1.42
N ILE A 56 6.04 12.13 -2.72
CA ILE A 56 6.67 13.23 -3.42
C ILE A 56 5.57 13.97 -4.18
N LYS A 57 5.59 15.30 -4.17
CA LYS A 57 4.59 16.08 -4.92
C LYS A 57 4.74 15.78 -6.42
N GLY A 58 3.67 15.34 -7.08
CA GLY A 58 3.74 14.85 -8.46
C GLY A 58 4.25 15.89 -9.48
N GLU A 59 3.99 17.19 -9.25
CA GLU A 59 4.53 18.29 -10.07
C GLU A 59 6.06 18.33 -10.04
N ASP A 60 6.67 17.98 -8.91
CA ASP A 60 8.11 17.96 -8.72
C ASP A 60 8.76 16.75 -9.41
N ILE A 61 7.99 15.74 -9.81
CA ILE A 61 8.47 14.54 -10.53
C ILE A 61 8.50 14.79 -12.04
N LYS A 62 7.49 15.48 -12.61
CA LYS A 62 7.37 15.70 -14.06
C LYS A 62 8.59 16.37 -14.70
N HIS A 63 9.26 17.26 -13.97
CA HIS A 63 10.47 17.93 -14.47
C HIS A 63 11.75 17.09 -14.31
N SER A 64 11.68 15.87 -13.74
CA SER A 64 12.84 14.99 -13.51
C SER A 64 13.09 14.04 -14.68
N HIS A 65 12.11 13.85 -15.56
CA HIS A 65 12.21 12.98 -16.75
C HIS A 65 12.78 13.71 -17.97
N ALA A 66 13.44 14.86 -17.76
CA ALA A 66 14.06 15.65 -18.82
C ALA A 66 15.34 14.97 -19.34
N HIS A 67 15.15 14.21 -20.43
CA HIS A 67 16.04 14.07 -21.59
C HIS A 67 17.48 13.54 -21.35
N HIS A 68 17.69 12.29 -21.78
CA HIS A 68 18.95 11.89 -22.39
C HIS A 68 19.32 12.90 -23.50
N GLY A 69 20.17 13.89 -23.20
CA GLY A 69 20.76 14.75 -24.24
C GLY A 69 21.16 16.16 -23.86
N GLU A 70 20.60 16.79 -22.83
CA GLU A 70 21.00 18.15 -22.47
C GLU A 70 22.00 18.18 -21.32
N LYS A 71 23.21 18.61 -21.66
CA LYS A 71 24.29 18.86 -20.71
C LYS A 71 23.84 19.89 -19.66
N ASN A 72 23.81 19.44 -18.41
CA ASN A 72 24.16 20.18 -17.20
C ASN A 72 23.78 21.67 -17.18
N ASN A 73 22.53 21.95 -16.81
CA ASN A 73 22.30 22.88 -15.72
C ASN A 73 21.66 22.08 -14.59
N LEU A 74 22.49 21.46 -13.75
CA LEU A 74 22.06 21.00 -12.44
C LEU A 74 21.70 22.26 -11.66
N ASP A 75 20.44 22.65 -11.75
CA ASP A 75 19.90 23.69 -10.90
C ASP A 75 19.90 23.09 -9.48
N ASN A 76 21.00 23.30 -8.75
CA ASN A 76 21.23 22.80 -7.38
C ASN A 76 20.18 23.36 -6.40
N ASN A 77 19.26 24.20 -6.86
CA ASN A 77 18.17 24.79 -6.10
C ASN A 77 16.79 24.17 -6.42
N ARG A 78 16.74 22.97 -7.03
CA ARG A 78 15.48 22.28 -7.26
C ARG A 78 14.82 21.89 -5.94
N LEU A 79 13.72 22.57 -5.62
CA LEU A 79 12.89 22.23 -4.47
C LEU A 79 12.06 20.97 -4.78
N VAL A 80 12.17 19.96 -3.92
CA VAL A 80 11.35 18.74 -3.95
C VAL A 80 10.55 18.71 -2.66
N HIS A 81 9.22 18.69 -2.79
CA HIS A 81 8.31 18.59 -1.67
C HIS A 81 8.00 17.12 -1.40
N LEU A 82 8.26 16.71 -0.17
CA LEU A 82 7.89 15.40 0.34
C LEU A 82 6.96 15.56 1.53
N HIS A 83 6.10 14.58 1.73
CA HIS A 83 5.30 14.46 2.93
C HIS A 83 5.20 13.00 3.33
N CYS A 84 5.46 12.73 4.61
CA CYS A 84 5.42 11.41 5.19
C CYS A 84 4.39 11.38 6.32
N TYR A 85 3.55 10.35 6.36
CA TYR A 85 2.70 10.05 7.51
C TYR A 85 2.79 8.57 7.86
N LYS A 86 2.53 8.24 9.13
CA LYS A 86 2.54 6.87 9.65
C LYS A 86 1.15 6.50 10.17
N VAL A 87 0.71 5.29 9.84
CA VAL A 87 -0.44 4.63 10.46
C VAL A 87 0.10 3.64 11.48
N LYS A 88 -0.08 3.92 12.77
CA LYS A 88 0.39 3.06 13.86
C LYS A 88 -0.70 2.11 14.31
N PHE A 89 -0.30 0.87 14.52
CA PHE A 89 -1.10 -0.17 15.15
C PHE A 89 -0.98 0.01 16.68
N GLY A 90 -2.04 0.48 17.34
CA GLY A 90 -2.01 0.78 18.78
C GLY A 90 -2.36 -0.43 19.65
N ASN A 91 -1.58 -0.71 20.70
CA ASN A 91 -1.79 -1.83 21.64
C ASN A 91 -1.79 -3.22 20.97
N THR A 92 -0.75 -3.51 20.18
CA THR A 92 -0.67 -4.77 19.43
C THR A 92 -0.34 -5.99 20.32
N SER A 93 -0.81 -7.16 19.88
CA SER A 93 -0.44 -8.49 20.40
C SER A 93 0.39 -9.27 19.39
N LEU A 94 1.08 -8.56 18.48
CA LEU A 94 1.72 -9.08 17.29
C LEU A 94 2.59 -10.31 17.61
N GLU A 95 2.19 -11.46 17.06
CA GLU A 95 2.93 -12.71 17.23
C GLU A 95 4.01 -12.84 16.15
N LYS A 96 3.62 -12.67 14.89
CA LYS A 96 4.50 -12.96 13.75
C LYS A 96 4.15 -12.14 12.52
N ILE A 97 5.17 -11.66 11.82
CA ILE A 97 5.05 -11.11 10.47
C ILE A 97 5.60 -12.16 9.49
N GLN A 98 4.80 -12.52 8.49
CA GLN A 98 5.11 -13.55 7.51
C GLN A 98 4.83 -13.04 6.10
N PRO A 99 5.86 -12.85 5.24
CA PRO A 99 5.63 -12.65 3.82
C PRO A 99 5.17 -13.96 3.17
N VAL A 100 4.27 -13.86 2.19
CA VAL A 100 3.74 -15.01 1.44
C VAL A 100 3.72 -14.69 -0.06
N ASP A 101 3.56 -15.73 -0.87
CA ASP A 101 3.49 -15.62 -2.33
C ASP A 101 4.72 -14.91 -2.91
N VAL A 102 5.89 -15.52 -2.70
CA VAL A 102 7.16 -15.03 -3.23
C VAL A 102 7.15 -15.06 -4.76
N TYR A 103 7.56 -13.96 -5.37
CA TYR A 103 7.79 -13.90 -6.80
C TYR A 103 9.12 -14.55 -7.18
N SER A 104 9.23 -14.98 -8.44
CA SER A 104 10.46 -15.57 -8.97
C SER A 104 11.55 -14.53 -9.27
N ASP A 105 11.17 -13.26 -9.44
CA ASP A 105 12.09 -12.14 -9.61
C ASP A 105 12.56 -11.57 -8.27
N TYR A 106 13.67 -10.83 -8.32
CA TYR A 106 14.30 -10.22 -7.16
C TYR A 106 15.00 -8.92 -7.55
N THR A 107 15.25 -8.07 -6.56
CA THR A 107 15.94 -6.78 -6.78
C THR A 107 17.34 -6.81 -6.17
N ASN A 108 18.28 -6.13 -6.82
CA ASN A 108 19.62 -5.88 -6.28
C ASN A 108 19.78 -4.37 -6.05
N TYR A 109 20.32 -4.00 -4.89
CA TYR A 109 20.56 -2.62 -4.49
C TYR A 109 22.06 -2.38 -4.36
N PHE A 110 22.61 -1.57 -5.26
CA PHE A 110 24.01 -1.14 -5.27
C PHE A 110 24.08 0.36 -4.90
N ILE A 111 23.67 0.67 -3.65
CA ILE A 111 23.51 2.05 -3.19
C ILE A 111 24.84 2.58 -2.63
N GLY A 112 25.33 3.68 -3.21
CA GLY A 112 26.59 4.32 -2.82
C GLY A 112 27.83 3.51 -3.19
N ASN A 113 28.99 3.99 -2.74
CA ASN A 113 30.30 3.50 -3.19
C ASN A 113 30.91 2.43 -2.27
N ASP A 114 30.17 1.94 -1.26
CA ASP A 114 30.63 0.90 -0.34
C ASP A 114 29.98 -0.45 -0.70
N PRO A 115 30.71 -1.39 -1.34
CA PRO A 115 30.18 -2.69 -1.71
C PRO A 115 29.69 -3.53 -0.53
N LYS A 116 30.14 -3.25 0.70
CA LYS A 116 29.65 -3.95 1.90
C LYS A 116 28.21 -3.58 2.25
N LYS A 117 27.71 -2.48 1.71
CA LYS A 117 26.31 -2.03 1.87
C LYS A 117 25.41 -2.45 0.71
N TRP A 118 25.98 -3.11 -0.30
CA TRP A 118 25.21 -3.61 -1.42
C TRP A 118 24.39 -4.83 -1.00
N VAL A 119 23.14 -4.86 -1.43
CA VAL A 119 22.21 -5.95 -1.17
C VAL A 119 21.95 -6.66 -2.49
N SER A 120 22.20 -7.96 -2.52
CA SER A 120 21.80 -8.81 -3.65
C SER A 120 20.62 -9.69 -3.25
N LYS A 121 19.79 -10.05 -4.24
CA LYS A 121 18.64 -10.96 -4.08
C LYS A 121 17.73 -10.54 -2.93
N ALA A 122 17.25 -9.30 -2.95
CA ALA A 122 16.13 -8.90 -2.13
C ALA A 122 14.86 -9.48 -2.77
N LEU A 123 14.25 -10.44 -2.09
CA LEU A 123 13.04 -11.11 -2.54
C LEU A 123 11.83 -10.17 -2.54
N LYS A 124 10.89 -10.46 -3.41
CA LYS A 124 9.64 -9.72 -3.57
C LYS A 124 8.46 -10.66 -3.33
N TYR A 125 7.44 -10.17 -2.64
CA TYR A 125 6.27 -10.94 -2.20
C TYR A 125 4.97 -10.26 -2.63
N ASN A 126 3.93 -11.03 -2.94
CA ASN A 126 2.61 -10.46 -3.24
C ASN A 126 1.89 -9.96 -1.99
N ALA A 127 2.17 -10.56 -0.83
CA ALA A 127 1.46 -10.25 0.42
C ALA A 127 2.35 -10.39 1.67
N VAL A 128 1.98 -9.66 2.72
CA VAL A 128 2.59 -9.74 4.05
C VAL A 128 1.50 -9.87 5.11
N HIS A 129 1.60 -10.91 5.93
CA HIS A 129 0.62 -11.26 6.96
C HIS A 129 1.18 -10.94 8.35
N TYR A 130 0.44 -10.14 9.11
CA TYR A 130 0.65 -9.83 10.51
C TYR A 130 -0.29 -10.72 11.32
N LYS A 131 0.23 -11.83 11.80
CA LYS A 131 -0.52 -12.79 12.62
C LYS A 131 -0.69 -12.25 14.03
N ASN A 132 -1.92 -12.32 14.51
CA ASN A 132 -2.33 -11.85 15.82
C ASN A 132 -1.87 -10.40 16.04
N LEU A 133 -2.06 -9.51 15.05
CA LEU A 133 -1.73 -8.10 15.21
C LEU A 133 -2.43 -7.52 16.44
N TYR A 134 -3.67 -7.92 16.65
CA TYR A 134 -4.38 -7.85 17.93
C TYR A 134 -4.82 -9.25 18.33
N ASP A 135 -5.25 -9.45 19.57
CA ASP A 135 -5.71 -10.76 20.05
C ASP A 135 -6.84 -11.30 19.16
N ASN A 136 -6.58 -12.46 18.54
CA ASN A 136 -7.44 -13.11 17.57
C ASN A 136 -7.76 -12.29 16.30
N ILE A 137 -6.96 -11.27 15.98
CA ILE A 137 -7.13 -10.46 14.76
C ILE A 137 -5.83 -10.45 13.97
N ASP A 138 -5.91 -10.99 12.76
CA ASP A 138 -4.79 -10.92 11.80
C ASP A 138 -4.99 -9.67 10.91
N PHE A 139 -3.88 -9.09 10.46
CA PHE A 139 -3.87 -8.06 9.41
C PHE A 139 -3.08 -8.60 8.22
N GLN A 140 -3.59 -8.40 7.01
CA GLN A 140 -2.87 -8.75 5.78
C GLN A 140 -2.87 -7.57 4.83
N ILE A 141 -1.78 -7.38 4.12
CA ILE A 141 -1.66 -6.37 3.07
C ILE A 141 -1.09 -7.05 1.81
N TYR A 142 -1.73 -6.85 0.67
CA TYR A 142 -1.48 -7.63 -0.54
C TYR A 142 -1.84 -6.86 -1.81
N PHE A 143 -1.34 -7.34 -2.95
CA PHE A 143 -1.80 -6.92 -4.26
C PHE A 143 -2.88 -7.87 -4.78
N ASN A 144 -4.02 -7.32 -5.18
CA ASN A 144 -5.11 -8.12 -5.71
C ASN A 144 -4.89 -8.51 -7.18
N LYS A 145 -5.84 -9.22 -7.78
CA LYS A 145 -5.72 -9.67 -9.19
C LYS A 145 -5.56 -8.53 -10.19
N SER A 146 -6.08 -7.35 -9.87
CA SER A 146 -5.95 -6.12 -10.65
C SER A 146 -4.71 -5.31 -10.29
N GLN A 147 -3.80 -5.87 -9.48
CA GLN A 147 -2.57 -5.22 -9.00
C GLN A 147 -2.81 -3.96 -8.15
N ASN A 148 -4.01 -3.84 -7.56
CA ASN A 148 -4.31 -2.80 -6.60
C ASN A 148 -3.88 -3.26 -5.20
N LEU A 149 -3.26 -2.35 -4.46
CA LEU A 149 -2.91 -2.56 -3.06
C LEU A 149 -4.18 -2.59 -2.21
N GLN A 150 -4.35 -3.66 -1.44
CA GLN A 150 -5.45 -3.85 -0.50
C GLN A 150 -4.90 -4.32 0.84
N TYR A 151 -5.69 -4.14 1.90
CA TYR A 151 -5.43 -4.72 3.18
C TYR A 151 -6.73 -5.15 3.85
N ASP A 152 -6.68 -6.20 4.65
CA ASP A 152 -7.83 -6.68 5.41
C ASP A 152 -7.46 -6.91 6.87
N PHE A 153 -8.46 -6.73 7.74
CA PHE A 153 -8.45 -7.35 9.07
C PHE A 153 -9.30 -8.63 9.04
N LEU A 154 -8.69 -9.74 9.45
CA LEU A 154 -9.38 -11.01 9.69
C LEU A 154 -9.59 -11.17 11.19
N VAL A 155 -10.80 -10.90 11.65
CA VAL A 155 -11.22 -11.10 13.03
C VAL A 155 -11.66 -12.55 13.18
N LYS A 156 -10.85 -13.37 13.85
CA LYS A 156 -11.16 -14.77 14.15
C LYS A 156 -12.19 -14.84 15.29
N PRO A 157 -12.87 -15.98 15.49
CA PRO A 157 -13.77 -16.16 16.63
C PRO A 157 -13.10 -15.77 17.95
N GLY A 158 -13.80 -14.95 18.75
CA GLY A 158 -13.27 -14.37 19.99
C GLY A 158 -12.38 -13.13 19.83
N GLY A 159 -12.15 -12.64 18.61
CA GLY A 159 -11.49 -11.36 18.37
C GLY A 159 -12.43 -10.17 18.61
N ASN A 160 -11.90 -9.10 19.19
CA ASN A 160 -12.66 -7.91 19.52
C ASN A 160 -12.30 -6.74 18.59
N THR A 161 -13.26 -6.30 17.78
CA THR A 161 -13.05 -5.24 16.79
C THR A 161 -12.71 -3.87 17.42
N ASP A 162 -13.04 -3.64 18.69
CA ASP A 162 -12.67 -2.42 19.44
C ASP A 162 -11.16 -2.32 19.75
N ASP A 163 -10.42 -3.41 19.56
CA ASP A 163 -8.95 -3.43 19.69
C ASP A 163 -8.26 -2.86 18.45
N ILE A 164 -8.96 -2.81 17.31
CA ILE A 164 -8.41 -2.23 16.07
C ILE A 164 -8.38 -0.71 16.20
N ARG A 165 -7.18 -0.18 16.50
CA ARG A 165 -6.94 1.25 16.72
C ARG A 165 -5.80 1.73 15.85
N LEU A 166 -6.15 2.47 14.81
CA LEU A 166 -5.19 3.00 13.85
C LEU A 166 -4.94 4.49 14.15
N THR A 167 -3.74 4.82 14.63
CA THR A 167 -3.35 6.21 14.87
C THR A 167 -2.61 6.75 13.66
N TYR A 168 -3.07 7.87 13.10
CA TYR A 168 -2.38 8.54 12.00
C TYR A 168 -1.52 9.65 12.59
N GLU A 169 -0.22 9.64 12.25
CA GLU A 169 0.77 10.64 12.66
C GLU A 169 1.45 11.27 11.44
N GLY A 170 1.54 12.59 11.39
CA GLY A 170 2.26 13.33 10.34
C GLY A 170 1.38 13.95 9.25
N GLN A 171 0.11 13.58 9.16
CA GLN A 171 -0.89 14.19 8.28
C GLN A 171 -1.29 15.61 8.72
N ASP A 172 -1.72 16.44 7.77
CA ASP A 172 -2.26 17.78 8.02
C ASP A 172 -3.70 17.75 8.54
N ASP A 173 -4.49 16.77 8.07
CA ASP A 173 -5.89 16.58 8.47
C ASP A 173 -6.33 15.12 8.26
N LEU A 174 -7.34 14.68 9.02
CA LEU A 174 -7.91 13.33 8.97
C LEU A 174 -9.41 13.38 9.22
N TYR A 175 -10.22 12.97 8.24
CA TYR A 175 -11.68 13.02 8.35
C TYR A 175 -12.37 11.95 7.52
N VAL A 176 -13.62 11.63 7.87
CA VAL A 176 -14.49 10.76 7.06
C VAL A 176 -15.34 11.65 6.15
N ASP A 177 -15.27 11.44 4.84
CA ASP A 177 -16.03 12.18 3.84
C ASP A 177 -17.49 11.69 3.80
N THR A 178 -18.34 12.45 3.11
CA THR A 178 -19.78 12.22 2.96
C THR A 178 -20.14 10.89 2.28
N ASP A 179 -19.24 10.32 1.48
CA ASP A 179 -19.41 9.00 0.87
C ASP A 179 -19.00 7.83 1.78
N GLY A 180 -18.46 8.15 2.96
CA GLY A 180 -17.98 7.21 3.97
C GLY A 180 -16.48 6.86 3.84
N SER A 181 -15.77 7.42 2.88
CA SER A 181 -14.32 7.24 2.71
C SER A 181 -13.53 8.00 3.78
N LEU A 182 -12.41 7.46 4.24
CA LEU A 182 -11.48 8.16 5.11
C LEU A 182 -10.48 8.95 4.25
N ILE A 183 -10.32 10.23 4.54
CA ILE A 183 -9.41 11.13 3.85
C ILE A 183 -8.25 11.47 4.77
N VAL A 184 -7.03 11.14 4.32
CA VAL A 184 -5.77 11.59 4.92
C VAL A 184 -5.27 12.75 4.06
N LYS A 185 -5.32 13.96 4.60
CA LYS A 185 -4.81 15.15 3.91
C LYS A 185 -3.36 15.36 4.29
N THR A 186 -2.52 15.58 3.29
CA THR A 186 -1.13 15.99 3.47
C THR A 186 -0.92 17.39 2.89
N SER A 187 0.29 17.91 3.05
CA SER A 187 0.67 19.19 2.45
C SER A 187 0.80 19.16 0.92
N ILE A 188 0.84 17.95 0.32
CA ILE A 188 1.11 17.77 -1.12
C ILE A 188 0.05 16.96 -1.87
N ASN A 189 -0.80 16.20 -1.18
CA ASN A 189 -1.85 15.38 -1.79
C ASN A 189 -2.96 15.02 -0.78
N LYS A 190 -3.94 14.23 -1.25
CA LYS A 190 -4.91 13.54 -0.40
C LYS A 190 -4.80 12.04 -0.68
N VAL A 191 -4.82 11.24 0.37
CA VAL A 191 -4.96 9.79 0.27
C VAL A 191 -6.37 9.42 0.70
N THR A 192 -7.05 8.60 -0.11
CA THR A 192 -8.44 8.20 0.11
C THR A 192 -8.47 6.71 0.43
N GLU A 193 -8.95 6.35 1.60
CA GLU A 193 -9.35 4.98 1.92
C GLU A 193 -10.85 4.86 1.70
N LEU A 194 -11.27 4.03 0.75
CA LEU A 194 -12.68 3.83 0.47
C LEU A 194 -13.40 3.30 1.70
N LYS A 195 -14.69 3.62 1.81
CA LYS A 195 -15.54 3.13 2.90
C LYS A 195 -15.32 1.62 3.12
N PRO A 196 -15.25 1.17 4.38
CA PRO A 196 -14.93 -0.21 4.67
C PRO A 196 -16.07 -1.13 4.25
N PHE A 197 -15.71 -2.31 3.77
CA PHE A 197 -16.63 -3.39 3.48
C PHE A 197 -16.34 -4.55 4.45
N ALA A 198 -17.33 -4.93 5.25
CA ALA A 198 -17.20 -6.06 6.16
C ALA A 198 -18.21 -7.17 5.85
N TYR A 199 -17.79 -8.42 6.02
CA TYR A 199 -18.62 -9.59 5.74
C TYR A 199 -18.16 -10.83 6.49
N GLN A 200 -19.08 -11.80 6.58
CA GLN A 200 -18.81 -13.16 7.04
C GLN A 200 -19.12 -14.13 5.90
N GLU A 201 -18.41 -15.26 5.85
CA GLU A 201 -18.77 -16.38 4.97
C GLU A 201 -19.53 -17.42 5.80
N ILE A 202 -20.84 -17.54 5.59
CA ILE A 202 -21.69 -18.46 6.34
C ILE A 202 -22.32 -19.44 5.34
N ASN A 203 -22.06 -20.74 5.52
CA ASN A 203 -22.52 -21.80 4.60
C ASN A 203 -22.12 -21.56 3.13
N GLY A 204 -20.97 -20.92 2.89
CA GLY A 204 -20.48 -20.58 1.55
C GLY A 204 -21.11 -19.34 0.92
N GLU A 205 -21.98 -18.61 1.65
CA GLU A 205 -22.55 -17.34 1.21
C GLU A 205 -21.91 -16.15 1.95
N GLN A 206 -21.69 -15.06 1.21
CA GLN A 206 -21.17 -13.83 1.78
C GLN A 206 -22.30 -13.01 2.44
N VAL A 207 -22.31 -12.98 3.77
CA VAL A 207 -23.23 -12.17 4.57
C VAL A 207 -22.58 -10.83 4.89
N LYS A 208 -23.11 -9.75 4.31
CA LYS A 208 -22.58 -8.39 4.50
C LYS A 208 -22.92 -7.87 5.89
N ILE A 209 -21.92 -7.32 6.57
CA ILE A 209 -22.07 -6.64 7.86
C ILE A 209 -21.79 -5.14 7.63
N PRO A 210 -22.81 -4.29 7.52
CA PRO A 210 -22.61 -2.89 7.23
C PRO A 210 -21.73 -2.22 8.30
N CYS A 211 -20.64 -1.60 7.85
CA CYS A 211 -19.73 -0.87 8.72
C CYS A 211 -19.32 0.47 8.09
N LYS A 212 -18.72 1.34 8.90
CA LYS A 212 -18.15 2.62 8.49
C LYS A 212 -16.93 2.96 9.33
N PHE A 213 -16.08 3.85 8.82
CA PHE A 213 -15.02 4.44 9.62
C PHE A 213 -15.60 5.30 10.74
N LEU A 214 -14.87 5.34 11.84
CA LEU A 214 -15.15 6.16 12.99
C LEU A 214 -13.84 6.69 13.56
N ILE A 215 -13.73 8.02 13.66
CA ILE A 215 -12.58 8.65 14.32
C ILE A 215 -12.96 8.91 15.78
N ARG A 216 -12.26 8.28 16.73
CA ARG A 216 -12.43 8.45 18.18
C ARG A 216 -11.08 8.70 18.84
N ASN A 217 -10.96 9.80 19.58
CA ASN A 217 -9.74 10.15 20.32
C ASN A 217 -8.46 10.11 19.44
N GLY A 218 -8.56 10.58 18.19
CA GLY A 218 -7.45 10.57 17.24
C GLY A 218 -7.13 9.22 16.59
N ASN A 219 -7.91 8.17 16.87
CA ASN A 219 -7.77 6.85 16.25
C ASN A 219 -8.89 6.59 15.26
N VAL A 220 -8.56 5.98 14.13
CA VAL A 220 -9.52 5.38 13.22
C VAL A 220 -9.87 3.98 13.73
N ALA A 221 -11.17 3.72 13.81
CA ALA A 221 -11.79 2.46 14.18
C ALA A 221 -12.96 2.15 13.23
N PHE A 222 -13.56 0.97 13.39
CA PHE A 222 -14.71 0.54 12.60
C PHE A 222 -15.98 0.54 13.46
N GLN A 223 -17.06 1.11 12.94
CA GLN A 223 -18.39 1.05 13.56
C GLN A 223 -19.30 0.17 12.73
N PHE A 224 -19.90 -0.84 13.36
CA PHE A 224 -20.88 -1.74 12.74
C PHE A 224 -22.31 -1.24 13.00
N ALA A 225 -23.17 -1.33 11.98
CA ALA A 225 -24.58 -0.92 12.09
C ALA A 225 -25.46 -1.97 12.77
N THR A 226 -25.04 -3.23 12.70
CA THR A 226 -25.72 -4.39 13.29
C THR A 226 -24.68 -5.29 13.94
N ASP A 227 -25.14 -6.10 14.90
CA ASP A 227 -24.32 -7.19 15.42
C ASP A 227 -24.08 -8.26 14.34
N TYR A 228 -23.09 -9.12 14.56
CA TYR A 228 -22.69 -10.21 13.66
C TYR A 228 -22.45 -11.51 14.45
N ASN A 229 -22.25 -12.63 13.75
CA ASN A 229 -22.03 -13.91 14.44
C ASN A 229 -20.59 -14.03 14.94
N HIS A 230 -20.36 -13.86 16.24
CA HIS A 230 -19.02 -13.90 16.85
C HIS A 230 -18.33 -15.28 16.83
N ASN A 231 -19.03 -16.34 16.41
CA ASN A 231 -18.45 -17.67 16.21
C ASN A 231 -17.91 -17.87 14.78
N GLU A 232 -18.18 -16.94 13.87
CA GLU A 232 -17.71 -16.97 12.49
C GLU A 232 -16.67 -15.87 12.28
N PRO A 233 -15.63 -16.09 11.45
CA PRO A 233 -14.69 -15.04 11.11
C PRO A 233 -15.40 -13.83 10.48
N LEU A 234 -14.92 -12.63 10.83
CA LEU A 234 -15.33 -11.38 10.19
C LEU A 234 -14.14 -10.82 9.41
N ILE A 235 -14.34 -10.54 8.13
CA ILE A 235 -13.36 -9.86 7.28
C ILE A 235 -13.77 -8.40 7.17
N ILE A 236 -12.81 -7.48 7.36
CA ILE A 236 -12.97 -6.04 7.15
C ILE A 236 -11.96 -5.63 6.08
N ASP A 237 -12.45 -5.33 4.87
CA ASP A 237 -11.67 -4.90 3.68
C ASP A 237 -11.99 -3.43 3.36
N PRO A 238 -11.11 -2.50 3.76
CA PRO A 238 -11.05 -1.17 3.15
C PRO A 238 -10.08 -1.16 1.96
N THR A 239 -10.55 -0.66 0.82
CA THR A 239 -9.69 -0.49 -0.36
C THR A 239 -9.01 0.89 -0.36
N LEU A 240 -7.69 0.91 -0.54
CA LEU A 240 -6.90 2.13 -0.60
C LEU A 240 -6.83 2.69 -2.03
N VAL A 241 -7.15 3.98 -2.18
CA VAL A 241 -7.08 4.72 -3.44
C VAL A 241 -6.20 5.95 -3.28
N PHE A 242 -5.05 5.96 -3.96
CA PHE A 242 -4.17 7.12 -4.00
C PHE A 242 -4.70 8.15 -5.00
N SER A 243 -5.45 9.14 -4.50
CA SER A 243 -6.05 10.20 -5.32
C SER A 243 -5.13 11.41 -5.42
N THR A 244 -4.28 11.47 -6.46
CA THR A 244 -3.58 12.72 -6.79
C THR A 244 -4.44 13.52 -7.78
N TYR A 245 -5.19 14.53 -7.32
CA TYR A 245 -5.79 15.53 -8.21
C TYR A 245 -4.71 16.50 -8.70
N THR A 246 -3.82 16.01 -9.55
CA THR A 246 -2.98 16.84 -10.41
C THR A 246 -2.98 16.14 -11.76
N GLY A 247 -3.49 16.79 -12.81
CA GLY A 247 -3.63 16.23 -14.16
C GLY A 247 -2.31 15.69 -14.71
N ALA A 248 -2.02 14.43 -14.40
CA ALA A 248 -0.81 13.73 -14.75
C ALA A 248 -1.22 12.30 -15.11
N THR A 249 -1.34 12.05 -16.40
CA THR A 249 -1.30 10.69 -16.94
C THR A 249 0.03 10.09 -16.54
N THR A 250 0.00 9.07 -15.68
CA THR A 250 1.13 8.19 -15.42
C THR A 250 1.69 7.66 -16.75
N ASP A 251 2.99 7.79 -16.98
CA ASP A 251 3.93 6.65 -17.13
C ASP A 251 5.39 7.12 -17.37
N ASN A 252 6.35 6.45 -16.72
CA ASN A 252 7.69 6.04 -17.21
C ASN A 252 8.62 5.58 -16.08
#